data_AF-A0A7Y1CK50-F1
#
_entry.id   AF-A0A7Y1CK50-F1
#
_cell.length_a   1.000
_cell.length_b   1.000
_cell.length_c   1.000
_cell.angle_alpha   90.00
_cell.angle_beta   90.00
_cell.angle_gamma   90.00
#
_symmetry.space_group_name_H-M   'P 1'
#
loop_
_entity.id
_entity.type
_entity.pdbx_description
1 polymer ?
#
loop_
_entity_poly.entity_id
_entity_poly.type
_entity_poly.pdbx_seq_one_letter_code
_entity_poly.pdbx_strand_id
1 'polypeptide(L)'
;MGFCFVVLGLLPGLVLTILLLLGFEAMPGEPSSDGSSLTTSLLIQFLCGSVVLMGLVFAWIFSAPRVLAFTFDENQQLLTLTVTRRGRKPTEVQVPFSDIICICPYVLASYDRDGHLSVVCQGPRDKEFVYRLAEGTSLEEMEFHAAWLRGIIGSRMQELLNLDK
;
A
#
# COMPACT_ATOMS: atom_id res chain seq x y z
N MET A 1 5.00 10.90 10.20
CA MET A 1 5.41 10.00 11.30
C MET A 1 4.90 10.46 12.67
N GLY A 2 5.13 11.72 13.09
CA GLY A 2 4.73 12.19 14.43
C GLY A 2 3.24 12.02 14.77
N PHE A 3 2.33 12.33 13.84
CA PHE A 3 0.89 12.18 14.05
C PHE A 3 0.45 10.73 14.32
N CYS A 4 1.01 9.76 13.59
CA CYS A 4 0.69 8.34 13.81
C CYS A 4 1.22 7.84 15.15
N PHE A 5 2.41 8.27 15.58
CA PHE A 5 2.94 7.93 16.90
C PHE A 5 2.08 8.50 18.04
N VAL A 6 1.57 9.73 17.87
CA VAL A 6 0.66 10.36 18.83
C VAL A 6 -0.68 9.61 18.89
N VAL A 7 -1.24 9.23 17.74
CA VAL A 7 -2.50 8.45 17.69
C VAL A 7 -2.32 7.03 18.25
N LEU A 8 -1.24 6.33 17.90
CA LEU A 8 -0.91 4.98 18.41
C LEU A 8 -0.53 4.97 19.89
N GLY A 9 0.05 6.05 20.41
CA GLY A 9 0.44 6.18 21.82
C GLY A 9 -0.71 6.62 22.72
N LEU A 10 -1.56 7.55 22.25
CA LEU A 10 -2.67 8.08 23.05
C LEU A 10 -3.84 7.12 23.14
N LEU A 11 -4.15 6.35 22.08
CA LEU A 11 -5.31 5.47 22.06
C LEU A 11 -5.27 4.32 23.09
N PRO A 12 -4.15 3.58 23.26
CA PRO A 12 -4.05 2.56 24.30
C PRO A 12 -4.12 3.16 25.70
N GLY A 13 -3.54 4.34 25.90
CA GLY A 13 -3.65 5.09 27.15
C GLY A 13 -5.09 5.48 27.46
N LEU A 14 -5.84 5.92 26.44
CA LEU A 14 -7.25 6.31 26.54
C LEU A 14 -8.17 5.09 26.75
N VAL A 15 -7.89 3.96 26.09
CA VAL A 15 -8.58 2.67 26.31
C VAL A 15 -8.33 2.16 27.72
N LEU A 16 -7.08 2.24 28.21
CA LEU A 16 -6.71 1.81 29.55
C LEU A 16 -7.36 2.69 30.63
N THR A 17 -7.37 4.02 30.47
CA THR A 17 -8.06 4.91 31.41
C THR A 17 -9.56 4.68 31.42
N ILE A 18 -10.18 4.42 30.27
CA ILE A 18 -11.60 4.04 30.20
C ILE A 18 -11.87 2.70 30.91
N LEU A 19 -11.03 1.68 30.69
CA LEU A 19 -11.14 0.38 31.39
C LEU A 19 -10.97 0.51 32.89
N LEU A 20 -10.05 1.36 33.36
CA LEU A 20 -9.85 1.64 34.78
C LEU A 20 -11.05 2.36 35.38
N LEU A 21 -11.66 3.31 34.66
CA LEU A 21 -12.88 4.00 35.09
C LEU A 21 -14.07 3.01 35.19
N LEU A 22 -14.26 2.15 34.18
CA LEU A 22 -15.30 1.11 34.19
C LEU A 22 -15.11 0.09 35.32
N GLY A 23 -13.87 -0.31 35.58
CA GLY A 23 -13.53 -1.24 36.67
C GLY A 23 -13.74 -0.63 38.06
N PHE A 24 -13.61 0.69 38.19
CA PHE A 24 -13.87 1.42 39.44
C PHE A 24 -15.37 1.59 39.70
N GLU A 25 -16.15 1.82 38.65
CA GLU A 25 -17.62 1.94 38.71
C GLU A 25 -18.33 0.60 39.03
N ALA A 26 -17.66 -0.53 38.79
CA ALA A 26 -18.14 -1.88 39.09
C ALA A 26 -17.92 -2.34 40.55
N MET A 27 -17.33 -1.51 41.43
CA MET A 27 -17.29 -1.77 42.86
C MET A 27 -18.72 -1.73 43.44
N PRO A 28 -19.20 -2.78 44.12
CA PRO A 28 -20.61 -2.92 44.47
C PRO A 28 -21.00 -1.95 45.60
N GLY A 29 -21.57 -0.82 45.23
CA GLY A 29 -22.13 0.14 46.18
C GLY A 29 -22.85 1.32 45.53
N GLU A 30 -23.92 1.06 44.75
CA GLU A 30 -25.23 1.78 44.71
C GLU A 30 -26.06 1.30 43.48
N PRO A 31 -27.41 1.34 43.47
CA PRO A 31 -28.22 0.68 42.45
C PRO A 31 -28.34 1.50 41.15
N SER A 32 -28.54 0.75 40.08
CA SER A 32 -28.67 1.12 38.68
C SER A 32 -29.51 2.37 38.39
N SER A 33 -28.91 3.34 37.68
CA SER A 33 -29.62 4.39 36.95
C SER A 33 -29.40 4.18 35.46
N ASP A 34 -30.48 4.15 34.68
CA ASP A 34 -30.53 3.91 33.22
C ASP A 34 -29.57 4.77 32.38
N GLY A 35 -28.99 5.83 32.94
CA GLY A 35 -27.92 6.63 32.32
C GLY A 35 -26.58 5.89 32.14
N SER A 36 -26.27 4.91 33.00
CA SER A 36 -25.00 4.13 32.95
C SER A 36 -24.92 3.19 31.74
N SER A 37 -26.07 2.66 31.30
CA SER A 37 -26.18 1.81 30.10
C SER A 37 -25.85 2.59 28.83
N LEU A 38 -26.37 3.81 28.70
CA LEU A 38 -26.16 4.69 27.54
C LEU A 38 -24.71 5.17 27.43
N THR A 39 -24.09 5.58 28.54
CA THR A 39 -22.68 5.99 28.56
C THR A 39 -21.75 4.82 28.24
N THR A 40 -22.04 3.63 28.77
CA THR A 40 -21.28 2.40 28.46
C THR A 40 -21.44 2.01 26.99
N SER A 41 -22.64 2.10 26.42
CA SER A 41 -22.91 1.83 25.00
C SER A 41 -22.18 2.82 24.08
N LEU A 42 -22.20 4.12 24.40
CA LEU A 42 -21.49 5.15 23.63
C LEU A 42 -19.96 4.96 23.69
N LEU A 43 -19.43 4.55 24.85
CA LEU A 43 -18.02 4.24 25.04
C LEU A 43 -17.57 3.02 24.22
N ILE A 44 -18.35 1.95 24.22
CA ILE A 44 -18.07 0.76 23.40
C ILE A 44 -18.11 1.12 21.91
N GLN A 45 -19.08 1.92 21.47
CA GLN A 45 -19.15 2.41 20.09
C GLN A 45 -17.93 3.26 19.71
N PHE A 46 -17.47 4.14 20.62
CA PHE A 46 -16.28 4.95 20.41
C PHE A 46 -15.01 4.09 20.30
N LEU A 47 -14.87 3.08 21.17
CA LEU A 47 -13.78 2.10 21.12
C LEU A 47 -13.79 1.34 19.79
N CYS A 48 -14.93 0.77 19.39
CA CYS A 48 -15.06 0.09 18.10
C CYS A 48 -14.70 1.01 16.92
N GLY A 49 -15.23 2.24 16.92
CA GLY A 49 -14.91 3.23 15.89
C GLY A 49 -13.42 3.55 15.81
N SER A 50 -12.75 3.68 16.96
CA SER A 50 -11.31 3.96 17.00
C SER A 50 -10.45 2.82 16.46
N VAL A 51 -10.84 1.57 16.71
CA VAL A 51 -10.15 0.37 16.20
C VAL A 51 -10.31 0.27 14.69
N VAL A 52 -11.52 0.52 14.16
CA VAL A 52 -11.76 0.55 12.71
C VAL A 52 -10.95 1.67 12.06
N LEU A 53 -10.94 2.86 12.65
CA LEU A 53 -10.13 3.99 12.16
C LEU A 53 -8.64 3.66 12.15
N MET A 54 -8.12 3.00 13.19
CA MET A 54 -6.75 2.49 13.20
C MET A 54 -6.52 1.54 12.02
N GLY A 55 -7.36 0.52 11.85
CA GLY A 55 -7.25 -0.42 10.74
C GLY A 55 -7.18 0.28 9.38
N LEU A 56 -8.02 1.30 9.17
CA LEU A 56 -8.03 2.12 7.94
C LEU A 56 -6.74 2.91 7.76
N VAL A 57 -6.24 3.56 8.82
CA VAL A 57 -4.97 4.32 8.77
C VAL A 57 -3.79 3.38 8.50
N PHE A 58 -3.76 2.20 9.12
CA PHE A 58 -2.76 1.19 8.85
C PHE A 58 -2.82 0.71 7.40
N ALA A 59 -4.00 0.30 6.92
CA ALA A 59 -4.18 -0.11 5.53
C ALA A 59 -3.74 0.99 4.54
N TRP A 60 -4.03 2.25 4.86
CA TRP A 60 -3.61 3.39 4.05
C TRP A 60 -2.09 3.55 4.02
N ILE A 61 -1.41 3.49 5.18
CA ILE A 61 0.05 3.67 5.28
C ILE A 61 0.80 2.51 4.60
N PHE A 62 0.29 1.30 4.75
CA PHE A 62 0.90 0.08 4.19
C PHE A 62 0.43 -0.24 2.77
N SER A 63 -0.34 0.65 2.15
CA SER A 63 -0.71 0.58 0.73
C SER A 63 0.52 0.38 -0.17
N ALA A 64 0.28 -0.28 -1.31
CA ALA A 64 1.29 -0.53 -2.31
C ALA A 64 2.07 0.75 -2.68
N PRO A 65 3.40 0.64 -2.87
CA PRO A 65 4.22 1.76 -3.31
C PRO A 65 3.77 2.26 -4.69
N ARG A 66 3.92 3.57 -4.95
CA ARG A 66 3.72 4.16 -6.27
C ARG A 66 5.05 4.56 -6.86
N VAL A 67 5.23 4.30 -8.16
CA VAL A 67 6.40 4.77 -8.91
C VAL A 67 6.08 6.14 -9.49
N LEU A 68 6.95 7.12 -9.22
CA LEU A 68 6.81 8.50 -9.70
C LEU A 68 7.60 8.75 -10.98
N ALA A 69 8.76 8.12 -11.09
CA ALA A 69 9.62 8.18 -12.26
C ALA A 69 10.40 6.88 -12.36
N PHE A 70 10.78 6.51 -13.57
CA PHE A 70 11.62 5.36 -13.83
C PHE A 70 12.53 5.63 -15.03
N THR A 71 13.68 4.96 -15.08
CA THR A 71 14.56 4.95 -16.24
C THR A 71 15.23 3.60 -16.37
N PHE A 72 15.35 3.13 -17.60
CA PHE A 72 16.09 1.92 -17.95
C PHE A 72 17.41 2.37 -18.59
N ASP A 73 18.52 2.14 -17.91
CA ASP A 73 19.86 2.37 -18.44
C ASP A 73 20.38 1.09 -19.07
N GLU A 74 20.41 1.05 -20.41
CA GLU A 74 20.90 -0.10 -21.17
C GLU A 74 22.42 -0.31 -21.01
N ASN A 75 23.20 0.78 -20.87
CA ASN A 75 24.66 0.69 -20.76
C ASN A 75 25.07 0.08 -19.41
N GLN A 76 24.38 0.47 -18.34
CA GLN A 76 24.63 -0.03 -16.99
C GLN A 76 23.79 -1.27 -16.65
N GLN A 77 22.85 -1.64 -17.53
CA GLN A 77 21.86 -2.70 -17.29
C GLN A 77 21.13 -2.53 -15.95
N LEU A 78 20.64 -1.31 -15.70
CA LEU A 78 20.06 -0.90 -14.43
C LEU A 78 18.70 -0.24 -14.64
N LEU A 79 17.71 -0.66 -13.85
CA LEU A 79 16.42 0.00 -13.73
C LEU A 79 16.45 0.88 -12.48
N THR A 80 16.35 2.19 -12.68
CA THR A 80 16.27 3.16 -11.59
C THR A 80 14.82 3.62 -11.43
N LEU A 81 14.28 3.49 -10.23
CA LEU A 81 12.91 3.79 -9.87
C LEU A 81 12.87 4.84 -8.77
N THR A 82 12.13 5.92 -8.97
CA THR A 82 11.76 6.83 -7.89
C THR A 82 10.43 6.39 -7.31
N VAL A 83 10.49 5.75 -6.14
CA VAL A 83 9.34 5.13 -5.49
C VAL A 83 8.90 5.97 -4.30
N THR A 84 7.59 6.21 -4.18
CA THR A 84 6.99 6.83 -3.00
C THR A 84 6.06 5.85 -2.29
N ARG A 85 6.07 5.91 -0.95
CA ARG A 85 5.09 5.23 -0.09
C ARG A 85 4.25 6.28 0.61
N ARG A 86 2.97 5.97 0.84
CA ARG A 86 2.05 6.89 1.51
C ARG A 86 2.59 7.28 2.89
N GLY A 87 2.74 8.59 3.14
CA GLY A 87 3.30 9.13 4.38
C GLY A 87 4.84 9.06 4.50
N ARG A 88 5.56 8.71 3.44
CA ARG A 88 7.04 8.73 3.38
C ARG A 88 7.53 9.63 2.24
N LYS A 89 8.79 10.08 2.36
CA LYS A 89 9.46 10.80 1.27
C LYS A 89 9.75 9.84 0.10
N PRO A 90 9.74 10.32 -1.15
CA PRO A 90 10.21 9.54 -2.29
C PRO A 90 11.63 9.03 -2.04
N THR A 91 11.90 7.81 -2.48
CA THR A 91 13.20 7.13 -2.36
C THR A 91 13.56 6.55 -3.71
N GLU A 92 14.83 6.65 -4.07
CA GLU A 92 15.37 6.05 -5.28
C GLU A 92 15.74 4.59 -5.03
N VAL A 93 15.34 3.71 -5.95
CA VAL A 93 15.57 2.28 -5.91
C VAL A 93 16.24 1.87 -7.20
N GLN A 94 17.41 1.26 -7.10
CA GLN A 94 18.17 0.76 -8.24
C GLN A 94 18.05 -0.76 -8.29
N VAL A 95 17.64 -1.28 -9.44
CA VAL A 95 17.41 -2.71 -9.67
C VAL A 95 18.25 -3.16 -10.86
N PRO A 96 19.24 -4.03 -10.68
CA PRO A 96 19.97 -4.66 -11.77
C PRO A 96 19.02 -5.44 -12.70
N PHE A 97 19.29 -5.44 -14.01
CA PHE A 97 18.48 -6.24 -14.93
C PHE A 97 18.56 -7.74 -14.65
N SER A 98 19.62 -8.23 -13.99
CA SER A 98 19.69 -9.62 -13.52
C SER A 98 18.57 -9.97 -12.54
N ASP A 99 18.15 -9.00 -11.74
CA ASP A 99 17.18 -9.18 -10.67
C ASP A 99 15.75 -8.99 -11.18
N ILE A 100 15.58 -8.50 -12.41
CA ILE A 100 14.26 -8.48 -13.07
C ILE A 100 13.91 -9.92 -13.44
N ILE A 101 12.84 -10.44 -12.83
CA ILE A 101 12.29 -11.75 -13.12
C ILE A 101 11.47 -11.68 -14.40
N CYS A 102 10.52 -10.75 -14.44
CA CYS A 102 9.71 -10.50 -15.62
C CYS A 102 9.12 -9.08 -15.65
N ILE A 103 8.72 -8.67 -16.85
CA ILE A 103 7.95 -7.44 -17.08
C ILE A 103 6.68 -7.82 -17.83
N CYS A 104 5.52 -7.56 -17.24
CA CYS A 104 4.22 -7.87 -17.82
C CYS A 104 3.46 -6.59 -18.15
N PRO A 105 3.09 -6.35 -19.41
CA PRO A 105 2.16 -5.28 -19.77
C PRO A 105 0.73 -5.70 -19.46
N TYR A 106 0.00 -4.87 -18.70
CA TYR A 106 -1.39 -5.11 -18.33
C TYR A 106 -2.31 -4.03 -18.89
N VAL A 107 -3.44 -4.45 -19.44
CA VAL A 107 -4.51 -3.58 -19.94
C VAL A 107 -5.81 -3.95 -19.23
N LEU A 108 -6.57 -2.94 -18.81
CA LEU A 108 -8.00 -3.10 -18.49
C LEU A 108 -8.80 -2.61 -19.69
N ALA A 109 -9.52 -3.52 -20.35
CA ALA A 109 -10.41 -3.22 -21.46
C ALA A 109 -11.66 -2.43 -21.02
N SER A 110 -12.08 -2.52 -19.75
CA SER A 110 -13.27 -1.86 -19.21
C SER A 110 -13.15 -0.34 -19.14
N TYR A 111 -11.94 0.21 -19.19
CA TYR A 111 -11.67 1.65 -19.09
C TYR A 111 -11.16 2.28 -20.38
N ASP A 112 -11.14 1.53 -21.49
CA ASP A 112 -10.78 1.99 -22.83
C ASP A 112 -9.67 3.06 -22.84
N ARG A 113 -8.44 2.63 -22.48
CA ARG A 113 -7.12 3.07 -22.99
C ARG A 113 -5.98 3.05 -21.97
N ASP A 114 -6.23 2.84 -20.69
CA ASP A 114 -5.18 3.01 -19.69
C ASP A 114 -4.60 1.67 -19.21
N GLY A 115 -3.33 1.43 -19.51
CA GLY A 115 -2.55 0.27 -19.08
C GLY A 115 -1.46 0.62 -18.06
N HIS A 116 -0.69 -0.40 -17.68
CA HIS A 116 0.56 -0.23 -16.93
C HIS A 116 1.52 -1.40 -17.18
N LEU A 117 2.80 -1.17 -16.93
CA LEU A 117 3.81 -2.22 -16.93
C LEU A 117 4.04 -2.69 -15.48
N SER A 118 3.86 -3.98 -15.23
CA SER A 118 4.21 -4.59 -13.95
C SER A 118 5.58 -5.23 -14.05
N VAL A 119 6.54 -4.69 -13.31
CA VAL A 119 7.91 -5.23 -13.22
C VAL A 119 8.03 -6.02 -11.92
N VAL A 120 8.36 -7.31 -12.04
CA VAL A 120 8.61 -8.20 -10.92
C VAL A 120 10.12 -8.35 -10.75
N CYS A 121 10.60 -7.96 -9.58
CA CYS A 121 12.02 -7.96 -9.24
C CYS A 121 12.27 -8.92 -8.08
N GLN A 122 13.37 -9.66 -8.17
CA GLN A 122 13.93 -10.43 -7.08
C GLN A 122 14.58 -9.48 -6.09
N GLY A 123 14.05 -9.43 -4.88
CA GLY A 123 14.63 -8.68 -3.78
C GLY A 123 15.43 -9.57 -2.83
N PRO A 124 16.04 -8.96 -1.80
CA PRO A 124 16.83 -9.68 -0.82
C PRO A 124 16.00 -10.74 -0.08
N ARG A 125 16.62 -11.89 0.20
CA ARG A 125 16.01 -13.06 0.87
C ARG A 125 14.86 -13.70 0.08
N ASP A 126 15.05 -13.83 -1.22
CA ASP A 126 14.08 -14.43 -2.15
C ASP A 126 12.69 -13.76 -2.14
N LYS A 127 12.62 -12.51 -1.67
CA LYS A 127 11.37 -11.76 -1.62
C LYS A 127 11.12 -11.04 -2.94
N GLU A 128 9.99 -11.31 -3.57
CA GLU A 128 9.57 -10.59 -4.78
C GLU A 128 9.03 -9.20 -4.45
N PHE A 129 9.37 -8.25 -5.32
CA PHE A 129 8.84 -6.89 -5.32
C PHE A 129 8.17 -6.62 -6.67
N VAL A 130 6.95 -6.08 -6.62
CA VAL A 130 6.19 -5.71 -7.81
C VAL A 130 6.10 -4.20 -7.88
N TYR A 131 6.52 -3.64 -9.01
CA TYR A 131 6.45 -2.22 -9.32
C TYR A 131 5.54 -1.99 -10.51
N ARG A 132 4.57 -1.08 -10.37
CA ARG A 132 3.74 -0.62 -11.48
C ARG A 132 4.36 0.63 -12.07
N LEU A 133 4.74 0.55 -13.34
CA LEU A 133 5.30 1.65 -14.13
C LEU A 133 4.27 2.15 -15.13
N ALA A 134 4.41 3.40 -15.55
CA ALA A 134 3.65 3.98 -16.65
C ALA A 134 2.13 3.77 -16.51
N GLU A 135 1.60 4.01 -15.31
CA GLU A 135 0.17 3.87 -15.01
C GLU A 135 -0.60 4.96 -15.78
N GLY A 136 -1.56 4.55 -16.62
CA GLY A 136 -2.31 5.46 -17.50
C GLY A 136 -1.74 5.59 -18.91
N THR A 137 -0.84 4.70 -19.33
CA THR A 137 -0.28 4.71 -20.69
C THR A 137 -1.23 4.05 -21.68
N SER A 138 -1.33 4.63 -22.88
CA SER A 138 -2.17 4.10 -23.96
C SER A 138 -1.70 2.73 -24.45
N LEU A 139 -2.61 1.93 -25.03
CA LEU A 139 -2.25 0.62 -25.59
C LEU A 139 -1.15 0.71 -26.65
N GLU A 140 -1.26 1.64 -27.59
CA GLU A 140 -0.29 1.84 -28.68
C GLU A 140 1.11 2.20 -28.14
N GLU A 141 1.15 3.11 -27.17
CA GLU A 141 2.41 3.51 -26.52
C GLU A 141 3.00 2.37 -25.69
N MET A 142 2.16 1.56 -25.04
CA MET A 142 2.62 0.39 -24.30
C MET A 142 3.16 -0.71 -25.22
N GLU A 143 2.54 -0.97 -26.37
CA GLU A 143 3.05 -1.93 -27.35
C GLU A 143 4.41 -1.48 -27.91
N PHE A 144 4.55 -0.19 -28.21
CA PHE A 144 5.82 0.41 -28.63
C PHE A 144 6.91 0.21 -27.56
N HIS A 145 6.62 0.56 -26.30
CA HIS A 145 7.57 0.37 -25.20
C HIS A 145 7.85 -1.11 -24.90
N ALA A 146 6.86 -2.00 -25.06
CA ALA A 146 7.05 -3.42 -24.89
C ALA A 146 7.99 -4.01 -25.96
N ALA A 147 7.88 -3.58 -27.21
CA ALA A 147 8.79 -4.00 -28.28
C ALA A 147 10.23 -3.54 -27.99
N TRP A 148 10.40 -2.29 -27.55
CA TRP A 148 11.70 -1.76 -27.14
C TRP A 148 12.27 -2.51 -25.93
N LEU A 149 11.48 -2.72 -24.87
CA LEU A 149 11.88 -3.48 -23.67
C LEU A 149 12.22 -4.93 -24.01
N ARG A 150 11.54 -5.53 -24.98
CA ARG A 150 11.86 -6.89 -25.43
C ARG A 150 13.24 -6.97 -26.07
N GLY A 151 13.71 -5.91 -26.72
CA GLY A 151 15.08 -5.81 -27.22
C GLY A 151 16.14 -5.80 -26.09
N ILE A 152 15.81 -5.20 -24.94
CA ILE A 152 16.74 -5.00 -23.83
C ILE A 152 16.70 -6.16 -22.82
N ILE A 153 15.50 -6.56 -22.41
CA ILE A 153 15.23 -7.52 -21.33
C ILE A 153 14.99 -8.93 -21.87
N GLY A 154 14.78 -9.06 -23.19
CA GLY A 154 14.69 -10.34 -23.90
C GLY A 154 13.42 -11.13 -23.55
N SER A 155 13.59 -12.43 -23.30
CA SER A 155 12.50 -13.36 -22.98
C SER A 155 11.77 -13.06 -21.68
N ARG A 156 12.34 -12.23 -20.81
CA ARG A 156 11.72 -11.82 -19.54
C ARG A 156 10.61 -10.78 -19.72
N MET A 157 10.57 -10.13 -20.88
CA MET A 157 9.39 -9.36 -21.27
C MET A 157 8.25 -10.34 -21.60
N GLN A 158 7.10 -10.22 -20.98
CA GLN A 158 5.94 -11.07 -21.25
C GLN A 158 5.06 -10.47 -22.35
N GLU A 159 4.14 -11.28 -22.87
CA GLU A 159 3.11 -10.81 -23.79
C GLU A 159 2.08 -9.94 -23.06
N LEU A 160 1.35 -9.12 -23.82
CA LEU A 160 0.29 -8.27 -23.31
C LEU A 160 -0.83 -9.12 -22.66
N LEU A 161 -1.10 -8.85 -21.38
CA LEU A 161 -2.16 -9.49 -20.62
C LEU A 161 -3.35 -8.54 -20.47
N ASN A 162 -4.52 -8.99 -20.94
CA ASN A 162 -5.78 -8.30 -20.71
C ASN A 162 -6.38 -8.82 -19.40
N LEU A 163 -6.58 -7.95 -18.40
CA LEU A 163 -7.09 -8.35 -17.09
C LEU A 163 -8.60 -8.65 -17.09
N ASP A 164 -9.31 -8.31 -18.16
CA ASP A 164 -10.77 -8.51 -18.29
C ASP A 164 -11.16 -9.80 -19.05
N LYS A 165 -10.18 -10.56 -19.55
CA LYS A 165 -10.41 -11.82 -20.29
C LYS A 165 -9.75 -13.00 -19.58
#